data_AF-A0A0S8L1X3-F1
#
_entry.id   AF-A0A0S8L1X3-F1
#
_cell.length_a   1.000
_cell.length_b   1.000
_cell.length_c   1.000
_cell.angle_alpha   90.00
_cell.angle_beta   90.00
_cell.angle_gamma   90.00
#
_symmetry.space_group_name_H-M   'P 1'
#
loop_
_entity.id
_entity.type
_entity.pdbx_description
1 polymer ?
#
loop_
_entity_poly.entity_id
_entity_poly.type
_entity_poly.pdbx_seq_one_letter_code
_entity_poly.pdbx_strand_id
1 'polypeptide(L)'
;MVLTWDDTANIRQLFVDGVLEDTAADAFSFGAASTSLEILNRADGAQYANAIGKFFYVWNRVLPASEVNHLFLDPFCFFDQPLSPALLVPISGQVVTLAGSTLGQSSTSATSKVLRELISSALTASITAATLKAVRGLGGSLDASSSVAATAKAIRKIAGESAGLSTTSALIKLVREVVGSSATTTQLAAALKAERTIAASIGALSSTAAAVQLAIALAGSLAANGDTAGTVKLLRQIIGQLEANSNVIGELTEVTGFQPAWADQTNIFLGAD
;
A
#
# COMPACT_ATOMS: atom_id res chain seq x y z
N MET A 1 28.27 -27.44 -26.67
CA MET A 1 29.15 -28.52 -26.20
C MET A 1 28.31 -29.76 -25.95
N VAL A 2 28.76 -30.93 -26.41
CA VAL A 2 28.12 -32.23 -26.18
C VAL A 2 29.17 -33.20 -25.69
N LEU A 3 28.84 -33.98 -24.66
CA LEU A 3 29.65 -35.09 -24.18
C LEU A 3 28.89 -36.38 -24.46
N THR A 4 29.53 -37.36 -25.07
CA THR A 4 28.95 -38.70 -25.27
C THR A 4 29.80 -39.75 -24.55
N TRP A 5 29.16 -40.84 -24.14
CA TRP A 5 29.84 -41.99 -23.58
C TRP A 5 29.18 -43.28 -24.07
N ASP A 6 29.99 -44.14 -24.70
CA ASP A 6 29.65 -45.51 -25.04
C ASP A 6 30.25 -46.44 -23.99
N ASP A 7 29.41 -47.01 -23.13
CA ASP A 7 29.83 -47.96 -22.08
C ASP A 7 30.32 -49.29 -22.66
N THR A 8 29.80 -49.71 -23.81
CA THR A 8 30.20 -50.98 -24.44
C THR A 8 31.61 -50.88 -25.02
N ALA A 9 31.91 -49.77 -25.68
CA ALA A 9 33.23 -49.50 -26.26
C ALA A 9 34.20 -48.82 -25.27
N ASN A 10 33.69 -48.33 -24.15
CA ASN A 10 34.36 -47.43 -23.20
C ASN A 10 34.98 -46.17 -23.86
N ILE A 11 34.24 -45.58 -24.81
CA ILE A 11 34.69 -44.40 -25.55
C ILE A 11 33.90 -43.18 -25.06
N ARG A 12 34.62 -42.12 -24.70
CA ARG A 12 34.05 -40.81 -24.39
C ARG A 12 34.48 -39.81 -25.44
N GLN A 13 33.55 -39.00 -25.91
CA GLN A 13 33.84 -38.01 -26.93
C GLN A 13 33.33 -36.64 -26.49
N LEU A 14 34.15 -35.63 -26.74
CA LEU A 14 33.81 -34.23 -26.53
C LEU A 14 33.60 -33.56 -27.87
N PHE A 15 32.43 -32.95 -28.03
CA PHE A 15 32.11 -32.13 -29.17
C PHE A 15 31.95 -30.67 -28.75
N VAL A 16 32.64 -29.77 -29.43
CA VAL A 16 32.50 -28.32 -29.28
C VAL A 16 32.01 -27.76 -30.61
N ASP A 17 31.00 -26.91 -30.56
CA ASP A 17 30.41 -26.27 -31.75
C ASP A 17 30.04 -27.23 -32.89
N GLY A 18 29.53 -28.42 -32.53
CA GLY A 18 29.09 -29.45 -33.48
C GLY A 18 30.22 -30.33 -34.05
N VAL A 19 31.48 -30.06 -33.68
CA VAL A 19 32.67 -30.76 -34.18
C VAL A 19 33.28 -31.63 -33.09
N LEU A 20 33.80 -32.80 -33.46
CA LEU A 20 34.53 -33.68 -32.55
C LEU A 20 35.90 -33.06 -32.21
N GLU A 21 36.11 -32.73 -30.94
CA GLU A 21 37.35 -32.15 -30.45
C GLU A 21 38.27 -33.18 -29.80
N ASP A 22 37.70 -34.10 -29.03
CA ASP A 22 38.48 -35.07 -28.26
C ASP A 22 37.80 -36.44 -28.16
N THR A 23 38.61 -37.49 -28.04
CA THR A 23 38.17 -38.87 -27.84
C THR A 23 39.08 -39.55 -26.83
N ALA A 24 38.50 -39.99 -25.72
CA ALA A 24 39.17 -40.76 -24.69
C ALA A 24 38.66 -42.21 -24.68
N ALA A 25 39.58 -43.17 -24.74
CA ALA A 25 39.29 -44.61 -24.72
C ALA A 25 39.82 -45.33 -23.46
N ASP A 26 40.34 -44.59 -22.50
CA ASP A 26 40.82 -45.15 -21.23
C ASP A 26 39.65 -45.66 -20.38
N ALA A 27 39.93 -46.66 -19.55
CA ALA A 27 38.94 -47.27 -18.66
C ALA A 27 38.25 -46.22 -17.77
N PHE A 28 36.94 -46.14 -17.88
CA PHE A 28 36.09 -45.27 -17.08
C PHE A 28 34.81 -45.97 -16.65
N SER A 29 34.29 -45.56 -15.50
CA SER A 29 32.97 -45.92 -15.01
C SER A 29 32.39 -44.75 -14.24
N PHE A 30 31.08 -44.56 -14.30
CA PHE A 30 30.40 -43.66 -13.38
C PHE A 30 30.39 -44.26 -11.97
N GLY A 31 30.48 -43.39 -10.97
CA GLY A 31 30.18 -43.76 -9.58
C GLY A 31 28.69 -44.08 -9.40
N ALA A 32 28.30 -44.35 -8.15
CA ALA A 32 26.89 -44.57 -7.82
C ALA A 32 26.00 -43.42 -8.34
N ALA A 33 24.83 -43.78 -8.88
CA ALA A 33 23.88 -42.81 -9.40
C ALA A 33 23.45 -41.83 -8.29
N SER A 34 23.53 -40.52 -8.60
CA SER A 34 22.94 -39.49 -7.75
C SER A 34 21.42 -39.44 -7.94
N THR A 35 20.70 -39.00 -6.92
CA THR A 35 19.26 -38.70 -7.01
C THR A 35 18.98 -37.31 -7.58
N SER A 36 20.01 -36.47 -7.73
CA SER A 36 19.92 -35.11 -8.28
C SER A 36 20.70 -34.97 -9.59
N LEU A 37 20.11 -34.26 -10.55
CA LEU A 37 20.81 -33.74 -11.73
C LEU A 37 21.13 -32.27 -11.48
N GLU A 38 22.43 -31.95 -11.46
CA GLU A 38 22.89 -30.58 -11.28
C GLU A 38 23.36 -29.99 -12.59
N ILE A 39 22.91 -28.77 -12.86
CA ILE A 39 23.23 -28.03 -14.08
C ILE A 39 24.07 -26.83 -13.68
N LEU A 40 25.23 -26.65 -14.34
CA LEU A 40 26.19 -25.58 -14.05
C LEU A 40 26.75 -25.61 -12.61
N ASN A 41 26.65 -26.75 -11.92
CA ASN A 41 27.17 -26.94 -10.56
C ASN A 41 27.69 -28.37 -10.38
N ARG A 42 28.58 -28.56 -9.41
CA ARG A 42 28.98 -29.86 -8.90
C ARG A 42 28.23 -30.17 -7.61
N ALA A 43 27.87 -31.44 -7.41
CA ALA A 43 27.03 -31.90 -6.29
C ALA A 43 27.52 -31.57 -4.88
N ASP A 44 28.80 -31.25 -4.71
CA ASP A 44 29.36 -30.81 -3.43
C ASP A 44 29.28 -29.29 -3.21
N GLY A 45 28.73 -28.53 -4.17
CA GLY A 45 28.63 -27.07 -4.14
C GLY A 45 29.98 -26.34 -4.20
N ALA A 46 31.09 -27.06 -4.33
CA ALA A 46 32.43 -26.47 -4.26
C ALA A 46 32.89 -25.88 -5.60
N GLN A 47 32.21 -26.22 -6.70
CA GLN A 47 32.54 -25.74 -8.04
C GLN A 47 31.25 -25.42 -8.80
N TYR A 48 31.08 -24.14 -9.12
CA TYR A 48 29.97 -23.67 -9.95
C TYR A 48 30.51 -23.01 -11.23
N ALA A 49 29.79 -23.20 -12.32
CA ALA A 49 30.12 -22.57 -13.59
C ALA A 49 29.57 -21.14 -13.63
N ASN A 50 30.42 -20.17 -13.94
CA ASN A 50 29.98 -18.81 -14.26
C ASN A 50 29.64 -18.71 -15.75
N ALA A 51 28.52 -19.30 -16.15
CA ALA A 51 28.08 -19.35 -17.53
C ALA A 51 26.54 -19.27 -17.65
N ILE A 52 26.05 -18.91 -18.82
CA ILE A 52 24.61 -18.92 -19.14
C ILE A 52 24.32 -20.15 -20.00
N GLY A 53 23.58 -21.10 -19.43
CA GLY A 53 23.06 -22.25 -20.17
C GLY A 53 21.71 -21.92 -20.81
N LYS A 54 21.59 -22.14 -22.13
CA LYS A 54 20.32 -21.93 -22.85
C LYS A 54 19.49 -23.21 -22.96
N PHE A 55 20.13 -24.30 -23.37
CA PHE A 55 19.49 -25.58 -23.64
C PHE A 55 20.29 -26.70 -23.00
N PHE A 56 19.58 -27.60 -22.31
CA PHE A 56 20.15 -28.79 -21.68
C PHE A 56 19.31 -29.98 -22.10
N TYR A 57 19.97 -30.94 -22.72
CA TYR A 57 19.35 -32.15 -23.22
C TYR A 57 20.18 -33.35 -22.80
N VAL A 58 19.50 -34.45 -22.47
CA VAL A 58 20.14 -35.71 -22.06
C VAL A 58 19.50 -36.83 -22.86
N TRP A 59 20.33 -37.66 -23.46
CA TRP A 59 19.91 -38.85 -24.21
C TRP A 59 20.39 -40.10 -23.50
N ASN A 60 19.58 -41.16 -23.56
CA ASN A 60 19.92 -42.49 -23.08
C ASN A 60 20.63 -43.35 -24.15
N ARG A 61 21.28 -42.70 -25.12
CA ARG A 61 22.05 -43.33 -26.19
C ARG A 61 23.21 -42.44 -26.62
N VAL A 62 24.20 -43.05 -27.24
CA VAL A 62 25.30 -42.33 -27.90
C VAL A 62 24.75 -41.61 -29.13
N LEU A 63 25.03 -40.31 -29.24
CA LEU A 63 24.69 -39.53 -30.42
C LEU A 63 25.82 -39.66 -31.47
N PRO A 64 25.52 -39.99 -32.73
CA PRO A 64 26.51 -39.95 -33.79
C PRO A 64 26.93 -38.51 -34.11
N ALA A 65 28.14 -38.33 -34.65
CA ALA A 65 28.70 -37.01 -34.97
C ALA A 65 27.79 -36.18 -35.90
N SER A 66 27.10 -36.81 -36.86
CA SER A 66 26.16 -36.13 -37.74
C SER A 66 24.95 -35.55 -36.99
N GLU A 67 24.45 -36.24 -35.97
CA GLU A 67 23.34 -35.77 -35.16
C GLU A 67 23.78 -34.65 -34.21
N VAL A 68 24.99 -34.75 -33.63
CA VAL A 68 25.57 -33.68 -32.82
C VAL A 68 25.76 -32.40 -33.63
N ASN A 69 26.25 -32.51 -34.87
CA ASN A 69 26.38 -31.37 -35.77
C ASN A 69 25.01 -30.76 -36.11
N HIS A 70 24.00 -31.59 -36.36
CA HIS A 70 22.65 -31.11 -36.64
C HIS A 70 22.04 -30.37 -35.43
N LEU A 71 22.20 -30.91 -34.22
CA LEU A 71 21.76 -30.28 -32.97
C LEU A 71 22.45 -28.93 -32.69
N PHE A 72 23.70 -28.78 -33.12
CA PHE A 72 24.41 -27.50 -32.98
C PHE A 72 23.82 -26.42 -33.90
N LEU A 73 23.47 -26.79 -35.14
CA LEU A 73 22.87 -25.88 -36.11
C LEU A 73 21.41 -25.54 -35.76
N ASP A 74 20.65 -26.54 -35.33
CA ASP A 74 19.27 -26.38 -34.89
C ASP A 74 19.00 -27.16 -33.60
N PRO A 75 18.98 -26.47 -32.44
CA PRO A 75 18.69 -27.09 -31.16
C PRO A 75 17.30 -27.74 -31.07
N PHE A 76 16.38 -27.45 -31.99
CA PHE A 76 15.01 -27.97 -31.99
C PHE A 76 14.77 -29.08 -33.02
N CYS A 77 15.80 -29.50 -33.76
CA CYS A 77 15.67 -30.47 -34.87
C CYS A 77 15.08 -31.83 -34.47
N PHE A 78 15.06 -32.17 -33.18
CA PHE A 78 14.48 -33.42 -32.68
C PHE A 78 12.95 -33.40 -32.58
N PHE A 79 12.33 -32.22 -32.64
CA PHE A 79 10.87 -32.10 -32.75
C PHE A 79 10.36 -32.36 -34.18
N ASP A 80 11.26 -32.29 -35.16
CA ASP A 80 10.96 -32.62 -36.54
C ASP A 80 11.01 -34.13 -36.70
N GLN A 81 9.84 -34.78 -36.64
CA GLN A 81 9.75 -36.21 -36.94
C GLN A 81 10.19 -36.47 -38.39
N PRO A 82 11.24 -37.28 -38.62
CA PRO A 82 11.56 -37.70 -39.97
C PRO A 82 10.45 -38.65 -40.45
N LEU A 83 9.80 -38.30 -41.55
CA LEU A 83 8.97 -39.22 -42.32
C LEU A 83 9.85 -40.40 -42.75
N SER A 84 9.56 -41.60 -42.24
CA SER A 84 10.32 -42.82 -42.56
C SER A 84 10.45 -43.00 -44.08
N PRO A 85 11.65 -43.31 -44.61
CA PRO A 85 11.80 -43.60 -46.03
C PRO A 85 11.04 -44.87 -46.36
N ALA A 86 10.05 -44.76 -47.24
CA ALA A 86 9.31 -45.90 -47.75
C ALA A 86 10.25 -46.83 -48.54
N LEU A 87 10.60 -47.95 -47.95
CA LEU A 87 11.35 -49.03 -48.60
C LEU A 87 10.38 -49.83 -49.46
N LEU A 88 10.42 -49.61 -50.78
CA LEU A 88 9.71 -50.45 -51.74
C LEU A 88 10.50 -51.74 -51.98
N VAL A 89 10.11 -52.81 -51.29
CA VAL A 89 10.54 -54.18 -51.63
C VAL A 89 9.54 -54.77 -52.64
N PRO A 90 9.94 -55.09 -53.87
CA PRO A 90 9.04 -55.75 -54.82
C PRO A 90 8.70 -57.18 -54.37
N ILE A 91 7.41 -57.54 -54.43
CA ILE A 91 6.81 -58.75 -53.85
C ILE A 91 7.07 -60.03 -54.68
N SER A 92 7.76 -59.97 -55.82
CA SER A 92 8.14 -61.19 -56.55
C SER A 92 9.64 -61.21 -56.81
N GLY A 93 10.33 -62.16 -56.18
CA GLY A 93 11.75 -62.47 -56.39
C GLY A 93 12.05 -63.05 -57.78
N GLN A 94 11.53 -62.45 -58.85
CA GLN A 94 11.83 -62.85 -60.23
C GLN A 94 12.66 -61.78 -60.93
N VAL A 95 13.92 -62.11 -61.21
CA VAL A 95 14.70 -61.45 -62.25
C VAL A 95 14.11 -61.88 -63.60
N VAL A 96 13.36 -61.00 -64.25
CA VAL A 96 12.85 -61.23 -65.61
C VAL A 96 13.97 -60.91 -66.58
N THR A 97 14.45 -61.92 -67.31
CA THR A 97 15.45 -61.76 -68.38
C THR A 97 14.75 -61.26 -69.65
N LEU A 98 15.01 -60.01 -70.04
CA LEU A 98 14.43 -59.38 -71.24
C LEU A 98 15.19 -59.72 -72.52
N ALA A 99 15.03 -60.94 -73.02
CA ALA A 99 15.41 -61.27 -74.39
C ALA A 99 14.16 -61.71 -75.17
N GLY A 100 13.64 -60.83 -76.06
CA GLY A 100 12.95 -61.32 -77.26
C GLY A 100 11.56 -60.80 -77.65
N SER A 101 10.93 -59.80 -77.02
CA SER A 101 9.68 -59.25 -77.59
C SER A 101 9.52 -57.73 -77.44
N THR A 102 9.47 -57.05 -78.60
CA THR A 102 9.27 -55.59 -78.73
C THR A 102 7.88 -55.13 -78.28
N LEU A 103 6.88 -56.01 -78.38
CA LEU A 103 5.51 -55.77 -77.90
C LEU A 103 5.39 -55.84 -76.37
N GLY A 104 6.12 -56.74 -75.71
CA GLY A 104 6.18 -56.83 -74.24
C GLY A 104 6.94 -55.66 -73.60
N GLN A 105 8.03 -55.23 -74.24
CA GLN A 105 8.78 -54.04 -73.82
C GLN A 105 7.96 -52.74 -73.95
N SER A 106 7.22 -52.58 -75.05
CA SER A 106 6.41 -51.37 -75.28
C SER A 106 5.23 -51.26 -74.32
N SER A 107 4.52 -52.36 -74.06
CA SER A 107 3.40 -52.39 -73.11
C SER A 107 3.86 -52.17 -71.66
N THR A 108 5.01 -52.71 -71.28
CA THR A 108 5.60 -52.50 -69.95
C THR A 108 6.11 -51.05 -69.77
N SER A 109 6.72 -50.48 -70.81
CA SER A 109 7.15 -49.07 -70.81
C SER A 109 5.96 -48.11 -70.69
N ALA A 110 4.88 -48.36 -71.43
CA ALA A 110 3.64 -47.58 -71.34
C ALA A 110 3.01 -47.68 -69.94
N THR A 111 2.93 -48.89 -69.38
CA THR A 111 2.37 -49.12 -68.04
C THR A 111 3.22 -48.43 -66.96
N SER A 112 4.55 -48.49 -67.07
CA SER A 112 5.48 -47.81 -66.15
C SER A 112 5.36 -46.29 -66.20
N LYS A 113 5.09 -45.71 -67.38
CA LYS A 113 4.87 -44.27 -67.53
C LYS A 113 3.57 -43.81 -66.86
N VAL A 114 2.47 -44.54 -67.09
CA VAL A 114 1.17 -44.27 -66.44
C VAL A 114 1.29 -44.42 -64.92
N LEU A 115 2.00 -45.44 -64.43
CA LEU A 115 2.21 -45.63 -62.99
C LEU A 115 2.98 -44.45 -62.35
N ARG A 116 4.01 -43.94 -63.04
CA ARG A 116 4.78 -42.75 -62.57
C ARG A 116 3.91 -41.50 -62.50
N GLU A 117 3.06 -41.28 -63.49
CA GLU A 117 2.13 -40.14 -63.51
C GLU A 117 1.10 -40.25 -62.38
N LEU A 118 0.56 -41.46 -62.13
CA LEU A 118 -0.39 -41.73 -61.05
C LEU A 118 0.24 -41.52 -59.66
N ILE A 119 1.46 -42.02 -59.44
CA ILE A 119 2.21 -41.83 -58.19
C ILE A 119 2.50 -40.35 -57.96
N SER A 120 2.91 -39.62 -59.01
CA SER A 120 3.19 -38.18 -58.91
C SER A 120 1.92 -37.38 -58.57
N SER A 121 0.79 -37.73 -59.18
CA SER A 121 -0.51 -37.13 -58.87
C SER A 121 -0.95 -37.41 -57.43
N ALA A 122 -0.80 -38.65 -56.95
CA ALA A 122 -1.14 -39.04 -55.59
C ALA A 122 -0.28 -38.33 -54.54
N LEU A 123 1.04 -38.20 -54.78
CA LEU A 123 1.95 -37.44 -53.93
C LEU A 123 1.57 -35.96 -53.88
N THR A 124 1.24 -35.37 -55.02
CA THR A 124 0.82 -33.96 -55.10
C THR A 124 -0.48 -33.72 -54.32
N ALA A 125 -1.47 -34.60 -54.45
CA ALA A 125 -2.71 -34.53 -53.69
C ALA A 125 -2.48 -34.68 -52.18
N SER A 126 -1.59 -35.60 -51.78
CA SER A 126 -1.23 -35.83 -50.38
C SER A 126 -0.54 -34.61 -49.74
N ILE A 127 0.44 -34.02 -50.45
CA ILE A 127 1.12 -32.78 -50.03
C ILE A 127 0.09 -31.67 -49.88
N THR A 128 -0.78 -31.47 -50.86
CA THR A 128 -1.80 -30.40 -50.83
C THR A 128 -2.75 -30.55 -49.63
N ALA A 129 -3.18 -31.78 -49.33
CA ALA A 129 -4.03 -32.07 -48.18
C ALA A 129 -3.31 -31.79 -46.84
N ALA A 130 -2.02 -32.12 -46.73
CA ALA A 130 -1.20 -31.82 -45.57
C ALA A 130 -1.02 -30.30 -45.38
N THR A 131 -0.73 -29.57 -46.45
CA THR A 131 -0.59 -28.10 -46.42
C THR A 131 -1.89 -27.43 -45.99
N LEU A 132 -3.04 -27.87 -46.51
CA LEU A 132 -4.37 -27.35 -46.11
C LEU A 132 -4.70 -27.64 -44.64
N LYS A 133 -4.25 -28.78 -44.09
CA LYS A 133 -4.42 -29.09 -42.67
C LYS A 133 -3.55 -28.19 -41.79
N ALA A 134 -2.30 -27.94 -42.20
CA ALA A 134 -1.38 -27.04 -41.51
C ALA A 134 -1.89 -25.58 -41.53
N VAL A 135 -2.36 -25.08 -42.68
CA VAL A 135 -2.93 -23.74 -42.82
C VAL A 135 -4.16 -23.55 -41.92
N ARG A 136 -5.06 -24.55 -41.84
CA ARG A 136 -6.20 -24.51 -40.92
C ARG A 136 -5.77 -24.52 -39.45
N GLY A 137 -4.73 -25.27 -39.10
CA GLY A 137 -4.15 -25.27 -37.75
C GLY A 137 -3.55 -23.90 -37.36
N LEU A 138 -2.82 -23.28 -38.30
CA LEU A 138 -2.26 -21.93 -38.12
C LEU A 138 -3.36 -20.88 -37.97
N GLY A 139 -4.44 -20.97 -38.76
CA GLY A 139 -5.61 -20.09 -38.63
C GLY A 139 -6.26 -20.18 -37.25
N GLY A 140 -6.51 -21.40 -36.76
CA GLY A 140 -7.07 -21.61 -35.42
C GLY A 140 -6.16 -21.13 -34.28
N SER A 141 -4.84 -21.27 -34.43
CA SER A 141 -3.86 -20.75 -33.48
C SER A 141 -3.82 -19.21 -33.46
N LEU A 142 -3.93 -18.58 -34.63
CA LEU A 142 -3.98 -17.12 -34.76
C LEU A 142 -5.26 -16.54 -34.14
N ASP A 143 -6.41 -17.17 -34.37
CA ASP A 143 -7.69 -16.77 -33.77
C ASP A 143 -7.67 -16.91 -32.24
N ALA A 144 -7.10 -18.01 -31.73
CA ALA A 144 -6.90 -18.21 -30.30
C ALA A 144 -6.00 -17.12 -29.70
N SER A 145 -4.86 -16.81 -30.33
CA SER A 145 -3.95 -15.75 -29.90
C SER A 145 -4.62 -14.36 -29.89
N SER A 146 -5.45 -14.07 -30.90
CA SER A 146 -6.24 -12.84 -30.98
C SER A 146 -7.24 -12.71 -29.82
N SER A 147 -7.94 -13.81 -29.49
CA SER A 147 -8.90 -13.85 -28.38
C SER A 147 -8.24 -13.64 -27.01
N VAL A 148 -7.03 -14.19 -26.81
CA VAL A 148 -6.24 -14.00 -25.59
C VAL A 148 -5.77 -12.55 -25.46
N ALA A 149 -5.31 -11.94 -26.55
CA ALA A 149 -4.91 -10.53 -26.55
C ALA A 149 -6.08 -9.59 -26.23
N ALA A 150 -7.28 -9.86 -26.77
CA ALA A 150 -8.50 -9.11 -26.45
C ALA A 150 -8.89 -9.26 -24.96
N THR A 151 -8.83 -10.49 -24.43
CA THR A 151 -9.11 -10.78 -23.01
C THR A 151 -8.12 -10.07 -22.08
N ALA A 152 -6.82 -10.09 -22.40
CA ALA A 152 -5.78 -9.41 -21.62
C ALA A 152 -5.99 -7.88 -21.59
N LYS A 153 -6.44 -7.27 -22.71
CA LYS A 153 -6.77 -5.85 -22.78
C LYS A 153 -7.97 -5.51 -21.88
N ALA A 154 -9.00 -6.36 -21.85
CA ALA A 154 -10.16 -6.18 -20.97
C ALA A 154 -9.78 -6.27 -19.48
N ILE A 155 -8.94 -7.24 -19.11
CA ILE A 155 -8.44 -7.40 -17.73
C ILE A 155 -7.65 -6.17 -17.28
N ARG A 156 -6.74 -5.64 -18.11
CA ARG A 156 -5.99 -4.41 -17.78
C ARG A 156 -6.91 -3.20 -17.56
N LYS A 157 -7.98 -3.07 -18.34
CA LYS A 157 -8.98 -1.99 -18.18
C LYS A 157 -9.70 -2.10 -16.83
N ILE A 158 -10.19 -3.29 -16.49
CA ILE A 158 -10.89 -3.55 -15.21
C ILE A 158 -9.96 -3.31 -14.01
N ALA A 159 -8.68 -3.71 -14.10
CA ALA A 159 -7.68 -3.46 -13.07
C ALA A 159 -7.39 -1.95 -12.88
N GLY A 160 -7.42 -1.17 -13.97
CA GLY A 160 -7.31 0.29 -13.89
C GLY A 160 -8.54 0.93 -13.22
N GLU A 161 -9.74 0.48 -13.57
CA GLU A 161 -11.00 0.94 -12.97
C GLU A 161 -11.08 0.62 -11.46
N SER A 162 -10.63 -0.57 -11.05
CA SER A 162 -10.61 -0.97 -9.63
C SER A 162 -9.61 -0.15 -8.79
N ALA A 163 -8.43 0.17 -9.34
CA ALA A 163 -7.48 1.08 -8.70
C ALA A 163 -8.03 2.51 -8.55
N GLY A 164 -8.78 2.99 -9.55
CA GLY A 164 -9.49 4.28 -9.50
C GLY A 164 -10.59 4.32 -8.42
N LEU A 165 -11.39 3.25 -8.30
CA LEU A 165 -12.39 3.07 -7.25
C LEU A 165 -11.77 3.05 -5.84
N SER A 166 -10.64 2.36 -5.68
CA SER A 166 -9.89 2.31 -4.41
C SER A 166 -9.40 3.71 -4.00
N THR A 167 -8.83 4.47 -4.94
CA THR A 167 -8.38 5.85 -4.72
C THR A 167 -9.54 6.78 -4.34
N THR A 168 -10.68 6.63 -5.02
CA THR A 168 -11.90 7.41 -4.73
C THR A 168 -12.45 7.11 -3.33
N SER A 169 -12.44 5.83 -2.92
CA SER A 169 -12.85 5.42 -1.58
C SER A 169 -11.95 6.02 -0.48
N ALA A 170 -10.63 6.06 -0.71
CA ALA A 170 -9.68 6.69 0.21
C ALA A 170 -9.92 8.21 0.35
N LEU A 171 -10.19 8.90 -0.76
CA LEU A 171 -10.52 10.34 -0.74
C LEU A 171 -11.82 10.63 0.02
N ILE A 172 -12.85 9.78 -0.14
CA ILE A 172 -14.13 9.93 0.59
C ILE A 172 -13.93 9.79 2.11
N LYS A 173 -13.06 8.87 2.56
CA LYS A 173 -12.73 8.74 3.99
C LYS A 173 -12.05 10.00 4.53
N LEU A 174 -11.06 10.51 3.81
CA LEU A 174 -10.34 11.75 4.19
C LEU A 174 -11.30 12.95 4.28
N VAL A 175 -12.19 13.12 3.29
CA VAL A 175 -13.20 14.19 3.31
C VAL A 175 -14.10 14.08 4.54
N ARG A 176 -14.51 12.88 4.94
CA ARG A 176 -15.34 12.66 6.14
C ARG A 176 -14.61 13.04 7.43
N GLU A 177 -13.32 12.72 7.54
CA GLU A 177 -12.49 13.09 8.69
C GLU A 177 -12.29 14.60 8.80
N VAL A 178 -12.05 15.29 7.67
CA VAL A 178 -11.92 16.75 7.62
C VAL A 178 -13.23 17.43 8.03
N VAL A 179 -14.37 16.96 7.52
CA VAL A 179 -15.69 17.48 7.89
C VAL A 179 -15.96 17.27 9.39
N GLY A 180 -15.62 16.10 9.94
CA GLY A 180 -15.74 15.83 11.38
C GLY A 180 -14.90 16.78 12.23
N SER A 181 -13.64 17.01 11.82
CA SER A 181 -12.72 17.92 12.52
C SER A 181 -13.15 19.39 12.46
N SER A 182 -13.78 19.81 11.36
CA SER A 182 -14.35 21.15 11.23
C SER A 182 -15.56 21.36 12.15
N ALA A 183 -16.42 20.34 12.29
CA ALA A 183 -17.57 20.38 13.18
C ALA A 183 -17.14 20.50 14.66
N THR A 184 -16.13 19.74 15.09
CA THR A 184 -15.59 19.84 16.47
C THR A 184 -14.96 21.20 16.75
N THR A 185 -14.22 21.75 15.78
CA THR A 185 -13.63 23.10 15.88
C THR A 185 -14.71 24.17 16.05
N THR A 186 -15.81 24.06 15.31
CA THR A 186 -16.95 24.98 15.41
C THR A 186 -17.64 24.89 16.78
N GLN A 187 -17.81 23.67 17.32
CA GLN A 187 -18.37 23.46 18.66
C GLN A 187 -17.47 24.04 19.76
N LEU A 188 -16.15 23.88 19.66
CA LEU A 188 -15.19 24.44 20.61
C LEU A 188 -15.21 25.98 20.60
N ALA A 189 -15.29 26.59 19.42
CA ALA A 189 -15.39 28.05 19.29
C ALA A 189 -16.68 28.59 19.94
N ALA A 190 -17.81 27.88 19.80
CA ALA A 190 -19.06 28.22 20.46
C ALA A 190 -18.96 28.12 21.99
N ALA A 191 -18.36 27.04 22.51
CA ALA A 191 -18.15 26.84 23.94
C ALA A 191 -17.28 27.95 24.56
N LEU A 192 -16.16 28.32 23.91
CA LEU A 192 -15.30 29.42 24.37
C LEU A 192 -16.01 30.78 24.41
N LYS A 193 -16.92 31.04 23.46
CA LYS A 193 -17.74 32.26 23.47
C LYS A 193 -18.73 32.28 24.65
N ALA A 194 -19.31 31.13 24.99
CA ALA A 194 -20.18 30.98 26.15
C ALA A 194 -19.41 31.23 27.45
N GLU A 195 -18.23 30.60 27.63
CA GLU A 195 -17.35 30.81 28.78
C GLU A 195 -16.98 32.28 28.99
N ARG A 196 -16.60 32.99 27.93
CA ARG A 196 -16.31 34.44 28.00
C ARG A 196 -17.52 35.26 28.45
N THR A 197 -18.73 34.88 28.04
CA THR A 197 -19.97 35.58 28.41
C THR A 197 -20.31 35.35 29.88
N ILE A 198 -20.08 34.14 30.39
CA ILE A 198 -20.25 33.82 31.81
C ILE A 198 -19.24 34.60 32.65
N ALA A 199 -17.97 34.63 32.26
CA ALA A 199 -16.94 35.39 32.95
C ALA A 199 -17.26 36.89 33.03
N ALA A 200 -17.77 37.49 31.94
CA ALA A 200 -18.22 38.88 31.94
C ALA A 200 -19.39 39.12 32.92
N SER A 201 -20.36 38.20 32.95
CA SER A 201 -21.51 38.26 33.88
C SER A 201 -21.05 38.17 35.35
N ILE A 202 -20.08 37.32 35.66
CA ILE A 202 -19.50 37.21 37.01
C ILE A 202 -18.83 38.53 37.42
N GLY A 203 -18.07 39.16 36.53
CA GLY A 203 -17.45 40.46 36.79
C GLY A 203 -18.47 41.57 37.08
N ALA A 204 -19.58 41.59 36.33
CA ALA A 204 -20.68 42.53 36.55
C ALA A 204 -21.39 42.31 37.90
N LEU A 205 -21.63 41.05 38.28
CA LEU A 205 -22.20 40.69 39.58
C LEU A 205 -21.28 41.10 40.73
N SER A 206 -19.96 40.87 40.60
CA SER A 206 -18.97 41.27 41.60
C SER A 206 -18.94 42.79 41.80
N SER A 207 -18.98 43.56 40.70
CA SER A 207 -19.05 45.04 40.75
C SER A 207 -20.33 45.53 41.43
N THR A 208 -21.45 44.86 41.16
CA THR A 208 -22.74 45.17 41.80
C THR A 208 -22.72 44.86 43.29
N ALA A 209 -22.13 43.73 43.69
CA ALA A 209 -21.99 43.37 45.10
C ALA A 209 -21.13 44.41 45.86
N ALA A 210 -20.04 44.89 45.25
CA ALA A 210 -19.21 45.95 45.83
C ALA A 210 -20.00 47.26 46.01
N ALA A 211 -20.82 47.64 45.02
CA ALA A 211 -21.68 48.82 45.12
C ALA A 211 -22.72 48.71 46.24
N VAL A 212 -23.32 47.52 46.43
CA VAL A 212 -24.27 47.26 47.53
C VAL A 212 -23.58 47.37 48.89
N GLN A 213 -22.37 46.81 49.04
CA GLN A 213 -21.61 46.92 50.30
C GLN A 213 -21.28 48.37 50.63
N LEU A 214 -20.89 49.17 49.63
CA LEU A 214 -20.67 50.60 49.81
C LEU A 214 -21.96 51.31 50.25
N ALA A 215 -23.10 51.02 49.63
CA ALA A 215 -24.39 51.60 50.00
C ALA A 215 -24.80 51.26 51.44
N ILE A 216 -24.57 50.01 51.88
CA ILE A 216 -24.81 49.58 53.26
C ILE A 216 -23.91 50.36 54.24
N ALA A 217 -22.63 50.52 53.92
CA ALA A 217 -21.69 51.29 54.75
C ALA A 217 -22.10 52.76 54.87
N LEU A 218 -22.53 53.39 53.76
CA LEU A 218 -23.05 54.77 53.78
C LEU A 218 -24.32 54.88 54.63
N ALA A 219 -25.25 53.94 54.51
CA ALA A 219 -26.47 53.94 55.31
C ALA A 219 -26.18 53.85 56.82
N GLY A 220 -25.22 52.99 57.21
CA GLY A 220 -24.75 52.90 58.60
C GLY A 220 -24.12 54.20 59.10
N SER A 221 -23.30 54.86 58.28
CA SER A 221 -22.70 56.15 58.62
C SER A 221 -23.75 57.27 58.78
N LEU A 222 -24.75 57.32 57.90
CA LEU A 222 -25.86 58.28 58.02
C LEU A 222 -26.66 58.06 59.31
N ALA A 223 -26.95 56.81 59.68
CA ALA A 223 -27.64 56.48 60.92
C ALA A 223 -26.86 56.96 62.15
N ALA A 224 -25.55 56.67 62.22
CA ALA A 224 -24.68 57.10 63.32
C ALA A 224 -24.58 58.64 63.43
N ASN A 225 -24.53 59.36 62.30
CA ASN A 225 -24.56 60.82 62.30
C ASN A 225 -25.91 61.37 62.79
N GLY A 226 -27.02 60.71 62.46
CA GLY A 226 -28.35 61.04 62.98
C GLY A 226 -28.44 60.94 64.49
N ASP A 227 -27.89 59.86 65.06
CA ASP A 227 -27.81 59.67 66.52
C ASP A 227 -26.97 60.76 67.17
N THR A 228 -25.82 61.10 66.57
CA THR A 228 -24.93 62.16 67.05
C THR A 228 -25.63 63.53 67.05
N ALA A 229 -26.37 63.86 65.99
CA ALA A 229 -27.16 65.10 65.92
C ALA A 229 -28.24 65.15 67.03
N GLY A 230 -28.86 64.00 67.32
CA GLY A 230 -29.79 63.84 68.45
C GLY A 230 -29.12 64.11 69.80
N THR A 231 -27.95 63.52 70.05
CA THR A 231 -27.17 63.75 71.27
C THR A 231 -26.77 65.22 71.44
N VAL A 232 -26.32 65.89 70.38
CA VAL A 232 -25.97 67.32 70.43
C VAL A 232 -27.20 68.19 70.78
N LYS A 233 -28.37 67.85 70.23
CA LYS A 233 -29.61 68.57 70.56
C LYS A 233 -29.97 68.43 72.05
N LEU A 234 -29.85 67.22 72.60
CA LEU A 234 -30.06 66.96 74.02
C LEU A 234 -29.06 67.74 74.89
N LEU A 235 -27.77 67.73 74.52
CA LEU A 235 -26.74 68.50 75.22
C LEU A 235 -27.03 70.00 75.23
N ARG A 236 -27.49 70.57 74.12
CA ARG A 236 -27.90 72.00 74.08
C ARG A 236 -29.09 72.28 75.00
N GLN A 237 -30.06 71.36 75.09
CA GLN A 237 -31.18 71.49 76.03
C GLN A 237 -30.71 71.43 77.49
N ILE A 238 -29.78 70.52 77.82
CA ILE A 238 -29.19 70.41 79.16
C ILE A 238 -28.43 71.68 79.52
N ILE A 239 -27.61 72.22 78.61
CA ILE A 239 -26.88 73.48 78.83
C ILE A 239 -27.84 74.63 79.10
N GLY A 240 -28.90 74.79 78.31
CA GLY A 240 -29.90 75.83 78.54
C GLY A 240 -30.63 75.70 79.89
N GLN A 241 -30.90 74.47 80.35
CA GLN A 241 -31.48 74.23 81.67
C GLN A 241 -30.49 74.58 82.80
N LEU A 242 -29.20 74.29 82.62
CA LEU A 242 -28.16 74.67 83.58
C LEU A 242 -28.02 76.20 83.69
N GLU A 243 -28.04 76.92 82.57
CA GLU A 243 -28.05 78.39 82.55
C GLU A 243 -29.28 78.97 83.25
N ALA A 244 -30.48 78.43 82.98
CA ALA A 244 -31.70 78.84 83.66
C ALA A 244 -31.62 78.60 85.19
N ASN A 245 -31.11 77.44 85.61
CA ASN A 245 -30.90 77.15 87.03
C ASN A 245 -29.86 78.09 87.65
N SER A 246 -28.77 78.40 86.93
CA SER A 246 -27.75 79.35 87.38
C SER A 246 -28.34 80.75 87.59
N ASN A 247 -29.22 81.20 86.70
CA ASN A 247 -29.91 82.48 86.85
C ASN A 247 -30.81 82.49 88.10
N VAL A 248 -31.59 81.41 88.33
CA VAL A 248 -32.41 81.26 89.55
C VAL A 248 -31.56 81.26 90.82
N ILE A 249 -30.39 80.60 90.81
CA ILE A 249 -29.45 80.63 91.94
C ILE A 249 -28.91 82.04 92.16
N GLY A 250 -28.59 82.78 91.09
CA GLY A 250 -28.20 84.18 91.15
C GLY A 250 -29.28 85.05 91.80
N GLU A 251 -30.52 84.96 91.31
CA GLU A 251 -31.68 85.67 91.89
C GLU A 251 -31.90 85.29 93.37
N LEU A 252 -31.80 84.00 93.72
CA LEU A 252 -31.97 83.55 95.10
C LEU A 252 -30.87 84.07 96.03
N THR A 253 -29.62 84.12 95.54
CA THR A 253 -28.47 84.68 96.27
C THR A 253 -28.70 86.16 96.56
N GLU A 254 -29.22 86.91 95.58
CA GLU A 254 -29.55 88.33 95.73
C GLU A 254 -30.68 88.57 96.74
N VAL A 255 -31.72 87.73 96.74
CA VAL A 255 -32.89 87.88 97.63
C VAL A 255 -32.61 87.44 99.07
N THR A 256 -31.77 86.42 99.28
CA THR A 256 -31.63 85.76 100.61
C THR A 256 -30.27 85.94 101.27
N GLY A 257 -29.26 86.46 100.56
CA GLY A 257 -27.87 86.50 101.05
C GLY A 257 -27.22 85.12 101.22
N PHE A 258 -27.87 84.07 100.72
CA PHE A 258 -27.40 82.69 100.81
C PHE A 258 -26.28 82.44 99.79
N GLN A 259 -25.04 82.26 100.25
CA GLN A 259 -23.95 81.73 99.41
C GLN A 259 -23.90 80.19 99.50
N PRO A 260 -24.11 79.47 98.40
CA PRO A 260 -23.91 78.02 98.39
C PRO A 260 -22.43 77.65 98.53
N ALA A 261 -22.13 76.67 99.38
CA ALA A 261 -20.77 76.25 99.76
C ALA A 261 -19.85 75.74 98.61
N TRP A 262 -20.37 75.59 97.39
CA TRP A 262 -19.64 75.14 96.21
C TRP A 262 -19.27 76.28 95.24
N ALA A 263 -19.68 77.52 95.50
CA ALA A 263 -19.40 78.68 94.64
C ALA A 263 -17.91 79.06 94.57
N ASP A 264 -17.11 78.70 95.59
CA ASP A 264 -15.67 79.00 95.63
C ASP A 264 -14.80 78.04 94.81
N GLN A 265 -15.37 76.99 94.20
CA GLN A 265 -14.61 75.95 93.48
C GLN A 265 -14.52 76.13 91.96
N THR A 266 -15.13 77.16 91.38
CA THR A 266 -15.23 77.35 89.91
C THR A 266 -13.96 77.88 89.23
N ASN A 267 -12.90 78.22 89.98
CA ASN A 267 -11.62 78.70 89.41
C ASN A 267 -10.58 77.60 89.09
N ILE A 268 -10.94 76.31 89.18
CA ILE A 268 -9.96 75.20 89.02
C ILE A 268 -9.87 74.64 87.57
N PHE A 269 -10.74 75.03 86.63
CA PHE A 269 -10.78 74.43 85.28
C PHE A 269 -10.51 75.37 84.09
N LEU A 270 -9.94 76.55 84.31
CA LEU A 270 -9.50 77.46 83.22
C LEU A 270 -8.02 77.85 83.35
N GLY A 271 -7.16 76.88 83.61
CA GLY A 271 -5.70 77.07 83.59
C GLY A 271 -4.95 75.78 83.29
N ALA A 272 -4.09 75.87 82.26
CA ALA A 272 -3.07 74.92 81.80
C ALA A 272 -3.46 73.94 80.67
N ASP A 273 -2.80 74.18 79.52
CA ASP A 273 -2.42 73.34 78.38
C ASP A 273 -3.48 72.67 77.48
#